data_AF-A0A8C2M4T4-F1
#
_entry.id   AF-A0A8C2M4T4-F1
#
_cell.length_a   1.000
_cell.length_b   1.000
_cell.length_c   1.000
_cell.angle_alpha   90.00
_cell.angle_beta   90.00
_cell.angle_gamma   90.00
#
_symmetry.space_group_name_H-M   'P 1'
#
loop_
_entity.id
_entity.type
_entity.pdbx_description
1 polymer ?
#
loop_
_entity_poly.entity_id
_entity_poly.type
_entity_poly.pdbx_seq_one_letter_code
_entity_poly.pdbx_strand_id
1 'polypeptide(L)'
;MAHYKAADSKREQFRRYLEKSGVLDTLTKVLVALYEEPEKPTSALDFLKHHLGAATPENPEIELLRLELAEMKEKYEASVEENKKLKAKVNLKKKFKLKKIFSVLEHLSGMCKGPGFYLTRV
;
A
#
# COMPACT_ATOMS: atom_id res chain seq x y z
N MET A 1 -58.49 12.81 -16.68
CA MET A 1 -57.24 13.11 -17.45
C MET A 1 -56.13 13.79 -16.63
N ALA A 2 -56.17 13.81 -15.28
CA ALA A 2 -55.12 14.46 -14.46
C ALA A 2 -54.04 13.49 -13.94
N HIS A 3 -54.35 12.20 -13.76
CA HIS A 3 -53.39 11.20 -13.23
C HIS A 3 -52.30 10.79 -14.22
N TYR A 4 -52.53 10.92 -15.53
CA TYR A 4 -51.56 10.53 -16.56
C TYR A 4 -50.33 11.46 -16.56
N LYS A 5 -50.54 12.79 -16.48
CA LYS A 5 -49.44 13.77 -16.46
C LYS A 5 -48.54 13.70 -15.22
N ALA A 6 -49.10 13.37 -14.05
CA ALA A 6 -48.30 13.26 -12.83
C ALA A 6 -47.48 11.96 -12.78
N ALA A 7 -48.00 10.87 -13.35
CA ALA A 7 -47.27 9.60 -13.48
C ALA A 7 -46.12 9.72 -14.49
N ASP A 8 -46.34 10.41 -15.63
CA ASP A 8 -45.28 10.70 -16.60
C ASP A 8 -44.17 11.57 -16.00
N SER A 9 -44.51 12.54 -15.15
CA SER A 9 -43.51 13.39 -14.48
C SER A 9 -42.56 12.60 -13.57
N LYS A 10 -43.06 11.66 -12.76
CA LYS A 10 -42.21 10.80 -11.93
C LYS A 10 -41.36 9.85 -12.75
N ARG A 11 -41.92 9.27 -13.81
CA ARG A 11 -41.20 8.37 -14.72
C ARG A 11 -40.07 9.10 -15.44
N GLU A 12 -40.32 10.32 -15.92
CA GLU A 12 -39.32 11.15 -16.58
C GLU A 12 -38.21 11.58 -15.60
N GLN A 13 -38.55 11.98 -14.39
CA GLN A 13 -37.55 12.29 -13.35
C GLN A 13 -36.64 11.10 -13.06
N PHE A 14 -37.21 9.89 -12.95
CA PHE A 14 -36.42 8.68 -12.75
C PHE A 14 -35.53 8.36 -13.95
N ARG A 15 -36.03 8.53 -15.17
CA ARG A 15 -35.23 8.40 -16.39
C ARG A 15 -34.05 9.37 -16.39
N ARG A 16 -34.30 10.66 -16.12
CA ARG A 16 -33.24 11.69 -16.04
C ARG A 16 -32.21 11.40 -14.96
N TYR A 17 -32.63 10.83 -13.84
CA TYR A 17 -31.71 10.38 -12.80
C TYR A 17 -30.79 9.27 -13.32
N LEU A 18 -31.33 8.26 -14.01
CA LEU A 18 -30.52 7.17 -14.59
C LEU A 18 -29.61 7.65 -15.74
N GLU A 19 -30.06 8.63 -16.54
CA GLU A 19 -29.23 9.30 -17.55
C GLU A 19 -28.07 10.06 -16.89
N LYS A 20 -28.36 10.90 -15.88
CA LYS A 20 -27.37 11.74 -15.21
C LYS A 20 -26.34 10.93 -14.41
N SER A 21 -26.75 9.81 -13.82
CA SER A 21 -25.87 8.89 -13.08
C SER A 21 -25.07 7.94 -13.98
N GLY A 22 -25.32 7.94 -15.29
CA GLY A 22 -24.60 7.09 -16.25
C GLY A 22 -25.07 5.63 -16.29
N VAL A 23 -26.10 5.26 -15.51
CA VAL A 23 -26.61 3.87 -15.47
C VAL A 23 -27.08 3.41 -16.84
N LEU A 24 -27.76 4.28 -17.59
CA LEU A 24 -28.24 3.93 -18.94
C LEU A 24 -27.10 3.76 -19.94
N ASP A 25 -26.02 4.54 -19.83
CA ASP A 25 -24.85 4.42 -20.68
C ASP A 25 -24.14 3.09 -20.43
N THR A 26 -23.92 2.71 -19.17
CA THR A 26 -23.32 1.43 -18.79
C THR A 26 -24.18 0.25 -19.26
N LEU A 27 -25.49 0.28 -19.03
CA LEU A 27 -26.40 -0.77 -19.51
C LEU A 27 -26.37 -0.89 -21.03
N THR A 28 -26.33 0.24 -21.74
CA THR A 28 -26.24 0.25 -23.21
C THR A 28 -24.95 -0.41 -23.68
N LYS A 29 -23.79 -0.07 -23.08
CA LYS A 29 -22.49 -0.67 -23.41
C LYS A 29 -22.47 -2.18 -23.20
N VAL A 30 -22.99 -2.67 -22.07
CA VAL A 30 -23.05 -4.12 -21.80
C VAL A 30 -23.97 -4.85 -22.79
N LEU A 31 -25.10 -4.24 -23.16
CA LEU A 31 -26.00 -4.82 -24.15
C LEU A 31 -25.40 -4.82 -25.57
N VAL A 32 -24.65 -3.77 -25.94
CA VAL A 32 -23.90 -3.73 -27.20
C VAL A 32 -22.84 -4.82 -27.22
N ALA A 33 -22.05 -4.98 -26.15
CA ALA A 33 -21.06 -6.06 -26.04
C ALA A 33 -21.70 -7.45 -26.21
N LEU A 34 -22.85 -7.69 -25.56
CA LEU A 34 -23.60 -8.93 -25.74
C LEU A 34 -24.09 -9.12 -27.18
N TYR A 35 -24.49 -8.03 -27.86
CA TYR A 35 -24.97 -8.07 -29.24
C TYR A 35 -23.84 -8.33 -30.25
N GLU A 36 -22.66 -7.76 -30.03
CA GLU A 36 -21.48 -7.92 -30.88
C GLU A 36 -20.83 -9.29 -30.72
N GLU A 37 -21.14 -10.02 -29.64
CA GLU A 37 -20.42 -11.25 -29.34
C GLU A 37 -20.64 -12.35 -30.40
N PRO A 38 -19.56 -12.88 -31.01
CA PRO A 38 -19.64 -13.77 -32.17
C PRO A 38 -20.21 -15.15 -31.78
N GLU A 39 -19.88 -15.62 -30.57
CA GLU A 39 -20.49 -16.79 -29.96
C GLU A 39 -21.41 -16.33 -28.83
N LYS A 40 -22.73 -16.45 -29.04
CA LYS A 40 -23.69 -16.03 -28.01
C LYS A 40 -23.54 -16.89 -26.76
N PRO A 41 -23.41 -16.29 -25.58
CA PRO A 41 -23.30 -17.04 -24.34
C PRO A 41 -24.56 -17.88 -24.14
N THR A 42 -24.38 -19.10 -23.63
CA THR A 42 -25.48 -20.01 -23.28
C THR A 42 -26.45 -19.39 -22.26
N SER A 43 -25.97 -18.49 -21.41
CA SER A 43 -26.75 -17.70 -20.47
C SER A 43 -26.43 -16.21 -20.62
N ALA A 44 -27.33 -15.47 -21.28
CA ALA A 44 -27.23 -14.01 -21.41
C ALA A 44 -27.27 -13.30 -20.05
N LEU A 45 -28.02 -13.85 -19.08
CA LEU A 45 -28.10 -13.27 -17.73
C LEU A 45 -26.77 -13.35 -16.99
N ASP A 46 -26.02 -14.44 -17.13
CA ASP A 46 -24.72 -14.56 -16.46
C ASP A 46 -23.67 -13.67 -17.13
N PHE A 47 -23.73 -13.50 -18.45
CA PHE A 47 -22.94 -12.50 -19.16
C PHE A 47 -23.18 -11.10 -18.61
N LEU A 48 -24.46 -10.70 -18.45
CA LEU A 48 -24.82 -9.40 -17.89
C LEU A 48 -24.32 -9.21 -16.46
N LYS A 49 -24.48 -10.21 -15.58
CA LYS A 49 -24.00 -10.13 -14.18
C LYS A 49 -22.49 -9.91 -14.13
N HIS A 50 -21.75 -10.68 -14.92
CA HIS A 50 -20.29 -10.58 -14.98
C HIS A 50 -19.86 -9.21 -15.50
N HIS A 51 -20.44 -8.78 -16.63
CA HIS A 51 -20.07 -7.52 -17.26
C HIS A 51 -20.52 -6.30 -16.46
N LEU A 52 -21.63 -6.35 -15.72
CA LEU A 52 -22.02 -5.27 -14.81
C LEU A 52 -21.11 -5.19 -13.57
N GLY A 53 -20.64 -6.32 -13.06
CA GLY A 53 -19.66 -6.36 -11.97
C GLY A 53 -18.26 -5.90 -12.39
N ALA A 54 -17.90 -6.09 -13.67
CA ALA A 54 -16.64 -5.63 -14.24
C ALA A 54 -16.73 -4.21 -14.83
N ALA A 55 -17.91 -3.76 -15.25
CA ALA A 55 -18.16 -2.44 -15.83
C ALA A 55 -18.43 -1.35 -14.78
N THR A 56 -18.30 -1.66 -13.48
CA THR A 56 -17.95 -0.59 -12.54
C THR A 56 -16.62 -0.03 -13.04
N PRO A 57 -16.57 1.22 -13.54
CA PRO A 57 -15.28 1.85 -13.81
C PRO A 57 -14.51 1.72 -12.50
N GLU A 58 -13.28 1.19 -12.54
CA GLU A 58 -12.39 1.35 -11.40
C GLU A 58 -12.41 2.85 -11.12
N ASN A 59 -13.08 3.21 -10.02
CA ASN A 59 -13.35 4.60 -9.68
C ASN A 59 -11.99 5.31 -9.79
N PRO A 60 -11.84 6.44 -10.50
CA PRO A 60 -10.56 7.14 -10.57
C PRO A 60 -9.95 7.38 -9.17
N GLU A 61 -10.79 7.45 -8.15
CA GLU A 61 -10.40 7.44 -6.73
C GLU A 61 -9.70 6.15 -6.28
N ILE A 62 -10.13 4.96 -6.73
CA ILE A 62 -9.46 3.67 -6.47
C ILE A 62 -8.07 3.64 -7.12
N GLU A 63 -7.92 4.15 -8.35
CA GLU A 63 -6.61 4.23 -9.01
C GLU A 63 -5.68 5.21 -8.30
N LEU A 64 -6.19 6.37 -7.88
CA LEU A 64 -5.45 7.31 -7.04
C LEU A 64 -5.03 6.68 -5.72
N LEU A 65 -5.94 5.97 -5.03
CA LEU A 65 -5.65 5.27 -3.78
C LEU A 65 -4.60 4.16 -3.97
N ARG A 66 -4.62 3.44 -5.10
CA ARG A 66 -3.60 2.45 -5.43
C ARG A 66 -2.23 3.11 -5.63
N LEU A 67 -2.17 4.25 -6.31
CA LEU A 67 -0.95 5.01 -6.53
C LEU A 67 -0.38 5.55 -5.21
N GLU A 68 -1.21 6.17 -4.38
CA GLU A 68 -0.83 6.67 -3.05
C GLU A 68 -0.31 5.54 -2.17
N LEU A 69 -0.95 4.36 -2.21
CA LEU A 69 -0.52 3.19 -1.47
C LEU A 69 0.84 2.67 -1.94
N ALA A 70 1.10 2.69 -3.24
CA ALA A 70 2.41 2.33 -3.81
C ALA A 70 3.50 3.31 -3.37
N GLU A 71 3.24 4.62 -3.48
CA GLU A 71 4.18 5.66 -3.08
C GLU A 71 4.49 5.61 -1.58
N MET A 72 3.46 5.37 -0.74
CA MET A 72 3.67 5.22 0.70
C MET A 72 4.51 3.98 1.01
N LYS A 73 4.24 2.85 0.37
CA LYS A 73 5.05 1.63 0.55
C LYS A 73 6.51 1.85 0.21
N GLU A 74 6.81 2.52 -0.90
CA GLU A 74 8.18 2.83 -1.30
C GLU A 74 8.89 3.71 -0.24
N LYS A 75 8.23 4.78 0.22
CA LYS A 75 8.77 5.65 1.29
C LYS A 75 9.00 4.89 2.60
N TYR A 76 8.06 4.00 2.95
CA TYR A 76 8.17 3.17 4.14
C TYR A 76 9.38 2.23 4.07
N GLU A 77 9.55 1.52 2.96
CA GLU A 77 10.67 0.61 2.74
C GLU A 77 12.02 1.35 2.77
N ALA A 78 12.11 2.51 2.11
CA ALA A 78 13.31 3.34 2.13
C ALA A 78 13.68 3.79 3.56
N SER A 79 12.69 4.25 4.34
CA SER A 79 12.87 4.67 5.72
C SER A 79 13.26 3.50 6.64
N VAL A 80 12.68 2.32 6.43
CA VAL A 80 13.03 1.09 7.16
C VAL A 80 14.49 0.70 6.88
N GLU A 81 14.93 0.79 5.62
CA GLU A 81 16.29 0.45 5.23
C GLU A 81 17.32 1.46 5.80
N GLU A 82 17.00 2.75 5.78
CA GLU A 82 17.82 3.76 6.45
C GLU A 82 17.93 3.51 7.96
N ASN A 83 16.80 3.20 8.61
CA ASN A 83 16.76 2.86 10.02
C ASN A 83 17.64 1.65 10.35
N LYS A 84 17.62 0.60 9.51
CA LYS A 84 18.51 -0.57 9.66
C LYS A 84 19.98 -0.16 9.57
N LYS A 85 20.34 0.63 8.55
CA LYS A 85 21.72 1.14 8.34
C LYS A 85 22.20 1.98 9.53
N LEU A 86 21.35 2.89 10.02
CA LEU A 86 21.67 3.74 11.17
C LEU A 86 21.86 2.92 12.45
N LYS A 87 20.95 1.98 12.74
CA LYS A 87 21.09 1.06 13.89
C LYS A 87 22.39 0.25 13.82
N ALA A 88 22.75 -0.26 12.64
CA ALA A 88 24.01 -0.97 12.43
C ALA A 88 25.23 -0.07 12.71
N LYS A 89 25.25 1.17 12.19
CA LYS A 89 26.33 2.14 12.44
C LYS A 89 26.47 2.47 13.93
N VAL A 90 25.36 2.68 14.64
CA VAL A 90 25.36 2.94 16.09
C VAL A 90 25.94 1.75 16.86
N ASN A 91 25.51 0.53 16.54
CA ASN A 91 26.01 -0.68 17.18
C ASN A 91 27.51 -0.90 16.92
N LEU A 92 27.97 -0.61 15.70
CA LEU A 92 29.38 -0.69 15.35
C LEU A 92 30.22 0.33 16.14
N LYS A 93 29.76 1.59 16.23
CA LYS A 93 30.42 2.62 17.06
C LYS A 93 30.49 2.22 18.54
N LYS A 94 29.43 1.62 19.09
CA LYS A 94 29.43 1.08 20.47
C LYS A 94 30.48 -0.02 20.63
N LYS A 95 30.55 -0.98 19.70
CA LYS A 95 31.58 -2.04 19.69
C LYS A 95 33.00 -1.48 19.63
N PHE A 96 33.27 -0.49 18.77
CA PHE A 96 34.59 0.14 18.69
C PHE A 96 34.98 0.85 19.98
N LYS A 97 34.06 1.62 20.60
CA LYS A 97 34.32 2.25 21.90
C LYS A 97 34.63 1.21 22.98
N LEU A 98 33.84 0.14 23.04
CA LEU A 98 34.03 -0.92 24.02
C LEU A 98 35.37 -1.65 23.84
N LYS A 99 35.75 -1.97 22.59
CA LYS A 99 37.03 -2.59 22.26
C LYS A 99 38.22 -1.69 22.64
N LYS A 100 38.08 -0.37 22.44
CA LYS A 100 39.11 0.61 22.84
C LYS A 100 39.26 0.68 24.36
N ILE A 101 38.16 0.68 25.12
CA ILE A 101 38.19 0.64 26.59
C ILE A 101 38.86 -0.66 27.08
N PHE A 102 38.49 -1.80 26.50
CA PHE A 102 39.06 -3.09 26.88
C PHE A 102 40.59 -3.15 26.66
N SER A 103 41.07 -2.67 25.50
CA SER A 103 42.50 -2.60 25.21
C SER A 103 43.27 -1.70 26.20
N VAL A 104 42.68 -0.59 26.64
CA VAL A 104 43.30 0.28 27.67
C VAL A 104 43.35 -0.43 29.02
N LEU A 105 42.30 -1.15 29.41
CA LEU A 105 42.26 -1.92 30.67
C LEU A 105 43.32 -3.03 30.69
N GLU A 106 43.50 -3.77 29.58
CA GLU A 106 44.53 -4.80 29.47
C GLU A 106 45.95 -4.22 29.60
N HIS A 107 46.21 -3.09 28.94
CA HIS A 107 47.52 -2.42 29.01
C HIS A 107 47.84 -1.93 30.43
N LEU A 108 46.87 -1.31 31.12
CA LEU A 108 47.03 -0.86 32.51
C LEU A 108 47.24 -2.03 33.48
N SER A 109 46.53 -3.14 33.30
CA SER A 109 46.72 -4.35 34.10
C SER A 109 48.11 -4.97 33.89
N GLY A 110 48.62 -4.97 32.66
CA GLY A 110 49.97 -5.42 32.32
C GLY A 110 51.06 -4.53 32.94
N MET A 111 50.86 -3.21 32.97
CA MET A 111 51.78 -2.26 33.60
C MET A 111 51.90 -2.44 35.13
N CYS A 112 50.81 -2.83 35.81
CA CYS A 112 50.83 -3.12 37.25
C CYS A 112 51.58 -4.41 37.62
N LYS A 113 51.98 -5.25 36.65
CA LYS A 113 52.74 -6.50 36.89
C LYS A 113 54.25 -6.36 36.64
N GLY A 114 54.78 -5.14 36.55
CA GLY A 114 56.22 -4.87 36.41
C GLY A 114 57.05 -5.26 37.65
N PRO A 115 58.35 -5.61 37.47
CA PRO A 115 59.21 -6.21 38.49
C PRO A 115 59.66 -5.21 39.56
N GLY A 116 58.84 -5.00 40.59
CA GLY A 116 59.13 -4.02 41.65
C GLY A 116 58.78 -4.42 43.08
N PHE A 117 58.19 -5.60 43.31
CA PHE A 117 58.01 -6.15 44.66
C PHE A 117 59.21 -7.03 45.06
N TYR A 118 60.40 -6.44 45.07
CA TYR A 118 61.57 -6.97 45.78
C TYR A 118 62.12 -5.86 46.66
N LEU A 119 61.41 -5.51 47.74
CA LEU A 119 61.99 -4.70 48.80
C LEU A 119 61.79 -5.40 50.15
N THR A 120 62.93 -5.89 50.63
CA THR A 120 63.35 -6.11 52.03
C THR A 120 62.57 -7.12 52.87
N ARG A 121 63.12 -8.35 52.84
CA ARG A 121 63.25 -9.22 54.00
C ARG A 121 64.20 -8.54 55.01
N VAL A 122 63.66 -8.04 56.11
CA VAL A 122 64.32 -7.96 57.43
C VAL A 122 63.27 -8.36 58.46
#